data_AF-A0A7G1ILY7-F1
#
_entry.id   AF-A0A7G1ILY7-F1
#
_cell.length_a   1.000
_cell.length_b   1.000
_cell.length_c   1.000
_cell.angle_alpha   90.00
_cell.angle_beta   90.00
_cell.angle_gamma   90.00
#
_symmetry.space_group_name_H-M   'P 1'
#
loop_
_entity.id
_entity.type
_entity.pdbx_description
1 polymer ?
#
loop_
_entity_poly.entity_id
_entity_poly.type
_entity_poly.pdbx_seq_one_letter_code
_entity_poly.pdbx_strand_id
1 'polypeptide(L)'
;MTSSWDRARAVADAVLYEGYLLYPYRGTSSKNQSRWQFGVLGPPGAADAGLGEDDTMAAQFLVDGARAITLVVRFLQLQHRRAERARAGGGFEPVAELTTASGSWLSWDEAVECERSFGPLAFEDQPWRLPVLAQEASDVESVDGGRLVRHRRQVRGELSVSCEPDGELRRVSLRVTNVGPSACDKNDAIARSLIGTHILAEVVGGQFVSLLEPAPAASGSVSRCTQHRCFPCWPGHRAATTCC
;
A
#
# COMPACT_ATOMS: atom_id res chain seq x y z
N MET A 1 -5.38 8.71 20.46
CA MET A 1 -4.25 8.08 19.75
C MET A 1 -3.07 8.04 20.71
N THR A 2 -2.45 6.88 20.86
CA THR A 2 -1.35 6.64 21.81
C THR A 2 -0.02 7.06 21.19
N SER A 3 0.97 7.47 21.98
CA SER A 3 2.29 7.86 21.44
C SER A 3 3.01 6.73 20.70
N SER A 4 2.64 5.47 20.95
CA SER A 4 3.13 4.30 20.23
C SER A 4 2.60 4.21 18.80
N TRP A 5 1.33 4.57 18.60
CA TRP A 5 0.72 4.63 17.27
C TRP A 5 1.38 5.68 16.39
N ASP A 6 1.65 6.87 16.96
CA ASP A 6 2.26 7.99 16.23
C ASP A 6 3.69 7.67 15.76
N ARG A 7 4.48 6.93 16.55
CA ARG A 7 5.82 6.47 16.14
C ARG A 7 5.78 5.40 15.05
N ALA A 8 4.84 4.45 15.13
CA ALA A 8 4.65 3.45 14.08
C ALA A 8 4.26 4.11 12.76
N ARG A 9 3.36 5.10 12.82
CA ARG A 9 2.99 5.92 11.67
C ARG A 9 4.18 6.71 11.11
N ALA A 10 5.02 7.31 11.95
CA ALA A 10 6.21 8.04 11.47
C ALA A 10 7.20 7.15 10.69
N VAL A 11 7.42 5.90 11.13
CA VAL A 11 8.24 4.93 10.38
C VAL A 11 7.56 4.55 9.06
N ALA A 12 6.26 4.29 9.10
CA ALA A 12 5.48 3.98 7.90
C ALA A 12 5.49 5.14 6.88
N ASP A 13 5.40 6.38 7.33
CA ASP A 13 5.51 7.57 6.48
C ASP A 13 6.90 7.63 5.82
N ALA A 14 7.97 7.43 6.60
CA ALA A 14 9.32 7.41 6.08
C ALA A 14 9.50 6.35 4.97
N VAL A 15 8.99 5.13 5.19
CA VAL A 15 9.07 4.03 4.20
C VAL A 15 8.20 4.29 2.97
N LEU A 16 7.00 4.86 3.15
CA LEU A 16 6.09 5.18 2.05
C LEU A 16 6.73 6.16 1.06
N TYR A 17 7.51 7.12 1.56
CA TYR A 17 8.15 8.15 0.73
C TYR A 17 9.60 7.83 0.32
N GLU A 18 10.35 6.98 1.04
CA GLU A 18 11.75 6.64 0.67
C GLU A 18 11.86 6.01 -0.72
N GLY A 19 10.80 5.33 -1.19
CA GLY A 19 10.70 4.79 -2.55
C GLY A 19 9.99 5.69 -3.57
N TYR A 20 9.48 6.86 -3.14
CA TYR A 20 8.54 7.65 -3.92
C TYR A 20 9.04 9.09 -4.15
N LEU A 21 10.00 9.23 -5.08
CA LEU A 21 10.32 10.53 -5.67
C LEU A 21 9.21 10.92 -6.67
N LEU A 22 8.19 11.64 -6.18
CA LEU A 22 7.15 12.35 -6.94
C LEU A 22 7.70 13.64 -7.59
N TYR A 23 8.82 13.56 -8.29
CA TYR A 23 9.31 14.69 -9.07
C TYR A 23 8.79 14.59 -10.51
N PRO A 24 8.37 15.70 -11.15
CA PRO A 24 7.95 15.70 -12.53
C PRO A 24 9.08 15.22 -13.45
N TYR A 25 8.94 14.00 -13.99
CA TYR A 25 9.86 13.46 -14.98
C TYR A 25 9.18 13.33 -16.34
N ARG A 26 9.92 13.67 -17.39
CA ARG A 26 9.47 13.54 -18.78
C ARG A 26 9.27 12.06 -19.12
N GLY A 27 8.10 11.70 -19.63
CA GLY A 27 7.65 10.32 -19.90
C GLY A 27 8.44 9.54 -20.97
N THR A 28 9.63 9.97 -21.37
CA THR A 28 10.44 9.34 -22.43
C THR A 28 11.68 8.60 -21.92
N SER A 29 11.95 8.56 -20.61
CA SER A 29 13.13 7.87 -20.08
C SER A 29 12.87 6.36 -19.86
N SER A 30 13.43 5.53 -20.73
CA SER A 30 13.40 4.06 -20.66
C SER A 30 14.10 3.48 -19.42
N LYS A 31 15.05 4.22 -18.83
CA LYS A 31 15.73 3.84 -17.58
C LYS A 31 14.82 3.81 -16.34
N ASN A 32 13.57 4.27 -16.47
CA ASN A 32 12.66 4.50 -15.35
C ASN A 32 11.45 3.55 -15.33
N GLN A 33 11.41 2.56 -16.22
CA GLN A 33 10.27 1.64 -16.36
C GLN A 33 10.29 0.45 -15.38
N SER A 34 11.39 0.24 -14.67
CA SER A 34 11.51 -0.79 -13.64
C SER A 34 11.84 -0.11 -12.32
N ARG A 35 10.78 0.30 -11.61
CA ARG A 35 10.86 0.81 -10.24
C ARG A 35 10.81 -0.41 -9.32
N TRP A 36 11.94 -0.80 -8.75
CA TRP A 36 12.00 -1.87 -7.76
C TRP A 36 11.35 -1.32 -6.49
N GLN A 37 10.06 -1.56 -6.33
CA GLN A 37 9.25 -0.95 -5.29
C GLN A 37 8.84 -2.01 -4.28
N PHE A 38 9.41 -1.92 -3.07
CA PHE A 38 8.94 -2.66 -1.92
C PHE A 38 7.43 -2.40 -1.71
N GLY A 39 6.68 -3.44 -1.38
CA GLY A 39 5.24 -3.34 -1.09
C GLY A 39 4.31 -3.15 -2.29
N VAL A 40 4.76 -3.23 -3.55
CA VAL A 40 3.81 -3.25 -4.68
C VAL A 40 3.11 -4.59 -4.76
N LEU A 41 1.78 -4.55 -4.79
CA LEU A 41 0.89 -5.69 -5.01
C LEU A 41 0.18 -5.54 -6.36
N GLY A 42 0.69 -6.24 -7.37
CA GLY A 42 0.15 -6.24 -8.72
C GLY A 42 -1.20 -6.98 -8.83
N PRO A 43 -1.98 -6.80 -9.90
CA PRO A 43 -3.16 -7.63 -10.12
C PRO A 43 -2.82 -9.12 -10.27
N PRO A 44 -3.77 -10.05 -10.02
CA PRO A 44 -3.54 -11.48 -10.17
C PRO A 44 -2.93 -11.87 -11.52
N GLY A 45 -1.83 -12.63 -11.47
CA GLY A 45 -1.07 -13.12 -12.62
C GLY A 45 -0.13 -12.09 -13.27
N ALA A 46 -0.03 -10.87 -12.75
CA ALA A 46 0.83 -9.84 -13.33
C ALA A 46 2.32 -10.18 -13.25
N ALA A 47 2.79 -10.80 -12.15
CA ALA A 47 4.16 -11.27 -12.01
C ALA A 47 4.53 -12.33 -13.06
N ASP A 48 3.72 -13.38 -13.18
CA ASP A 48 3.94 -14.48 -14.12
C ASP A 48 3.94 -14.01 -15.57
N ALA A 49 3.10 -13.03 -15.90
CA ALA A 49 3.03 -12.42 -17.23
C ALA A 49 4.14 -11.39 -17.50
N GLY A 50 5.02 -11.10 -16.53
CA GLY A 50 6.05 -10.06 -16.64
C GLY A 50 5.48 -8.64 -16.78
N LEU A 51 4.23 -8.43 -16.34
CA LEU A 51 3.50 -7.16 -16.41
C LEU A 51 3.64 -6.33 -15.13
N GLY A 52 3.90 -6.96 -14.00
CA GLY A 52 3.98 -6.31 -12.71
C GLY A 52 4.58 -7.19 -11.62
N GLU A 53 4.17 -6.93 -10.39
CA GLU A 53 4.67 -7.59 -9.18
C GLU A 53 3.69 -8.68 -8.69
N ASP A 54 4.15 -9.45 -7.70
CA ASP A 54 3.31 -10.41 -6.96
C ASP A 54 2.05 -9.72 -6.44
N ASP A 55 0.93 -10.44 -6.39
CA ASP A 55 -0.34 -9.90 -5.93
C ASP A 55 -0.47 -9.88 -4.41
N THR A 56 0.48 -10.50 -3.70
CA THR A 56 0.33 -10.79 -2.28
C THR A 56 1.54 -10.39 -1.45
N MET A 57 1.26 -9.92 -0.24
CA MET A 57 2.21 -9.88 0.87
C MET A 57 1.59 -10.52 2.11
N ALA A 58 2.41 -11.14 2.95
CA ALA A 58 1.95 -11.78 4.16
C ALA A 58 3.00 -11.71 5.27
N ALA A 59 2.54 -11.61 6.51
CA ALA A 59 3.39 -11.62 7.68
C ALA A 59 2.78 -12.43 8.82
N GLN A 60 3.64 -13.08 9.59
CA GLN A 60 3.28 -13.73 10.84
C GLN A 60 4.03 -13.12 12.01
N PHE A 61 3.35 -12.85 13.10
CA PHE A 61 3.97 -12.39 14.35
C PHE A 61 3.25 -12.99 15.54
N LEU A 62 3.91 -12.90 16.69
CA LEU A 62 3.40 -13.43 17.95
C LEU A 62 2.91 -12.28 18.83
N VAL A 63 1.85 -12.56 19.57
CA VAL A 63 1.30 -11.67 20.59
C VAL A 63 1.15 -12.42 21.90
N ASP A 64 1.36 -11.70 23.00
CA ASP A 64 1.27 -12.17 24.37
C ASP A 64 0.15 -11.41 25.11
N GLY A 65 -0.83 -12.14 25.66
CA GLY A 65 -1.97 -11.60 26.40
C GLY A 65 -2.99 -10.78 25.58
N ALA A 66 -2.74 -10.53 24.30
CA ALA A 66 -3.61 -9.71 23.45
C ALA A 66 -4.90 -10.46 23.09
N ARG A 67 -6.02 -9.73 23.07
CA ARG A 67 -7.37 -10.27 22.75
C ARG A 67 -7.90 -9.85 21.39
N ALA A 68 -7.35 -8.79 20.82
CA ALA A 68 -7.78 -8.23 19.54
C ALA A 68 -6.65 -7.41 18.91
N ILE A 69 -6.81 -7.07 17.63
CA ILE A 69 -5.87 -6.25 16.86
C ILE A 69 -6.59 -5.16 16.04
N THR A 70 -6.05 -3.97 16.01
CA THR A 70 -6.43 -2.90 15.09
C THR A 70 -5.38 -2.83 13.99
N LEU A 71 -5.82 -2.76 12.73
CA LEU A 71 -4.95 -2.77 11.57
C LEU A 71 -5.25 -1.56 10.69
N VAL A 72 -4.22 -0.99 10.09
CA VAL A 72 -4.37 0.04 9.06
C VAL A 72 -3.51 -0.34 7.86
N VAL A 73 -4.16 -0.62 6.73
CA VAL A 73 -3.49 -0.89 5.45
C VAL A 73 -3.33 0.44 4.70
N ARG A 74 -2.10 0.77 4.35
CA ARG A 74 -1.74 2.00 3.65
C ARG A 74 -1.05 1.66 2.34
N PHE A 75 -1.37 2.40 1.29
CA PHE A 75 -0.80 2.24 -0.04
C PHE A 75 -1.06 3.50 -0.87
N LEU A 76 -0.35 3.62 -1.99
CA LEU A 76 -0.55 4.65 -2.99
C LEU A 76 -1.42 4.09 -4.12
N GLN A 77 -2.38 4.89 -4.57
CA GLN A 77 -3.16 4.66 -5.78
C GLN A 77 -2.61 5.56 -6.90
N LEU A 78 -2.27 4.96 -8.05
CA LEU A 78 -1.76 5.72 -9.20
C LEU A 78 -2.84 6.66 -9.75
N GLN A 79 -2.43 7.90 -10.03
CA GLN A 79 -3.26 8.93 -10.62
C GLN A 79 -2.61 9.46 -11.89
N HIS A 80 -3.17 9.15 -13.04
CA HIS A 80 -2.69 9.70 -14.30
C HIS A 80 -3.17 11.14 -14.44
N ARG A 81 -2.26 12.12 -14.42
CA ARG A 81 -2.55 13.51 -14.78
C ARG A 81 -2.23 13.73 -16.25
N ARG A 82 -3.23 14.12 -17.03
CA ARG A 82 -3.12 14.52 -18.42
C ARG A 82 -3.38 16.02 -18.56
N ALA A 83 -2.40 16.76 -19.05
CA ALA A 83 -2.59 18.12 -19.51
C ALA A 83 -3.24 18.11 -20.89
N GLU A 84 -4.27 18.94 -21.09
CA GLU A 84 -4.94 19.07 -22.37
C GLU A 84 -5.07 20.53 -22.79
N ARG A 85 -4.72 20.83 -24.04
CA ARG A 85 -4.85 22.17 -24.64
C ARG A 85 -6.25 22.35 -25.23
N ALA A 86 -6.86 23.51 -25.01
CA ALA A 86 -8.10 23.90 -25.67
C ALA A 86 -7.85 24.17 -27.17
N ARG A 87 -8.70 23.62 -28.04
CA ARG A 87 -8.63 23.88 -29.49
C ARG A 87 -9.49 25.07 -29.88
N ALA A 88 -9.05 25.82 -30.91
CA ALA A 88 -9.76 26.99 -31.43
C ALA A 88 -11.18 26.66 -31.96
N GLY A 89 -11.45 25.40 -32.32
CA GLY A 89 -12.77 24.91 -32.74
C GLY A 89 -13.59 24.23 -31.63
N GLY A 90 -13.18 24.38 -30.36
CA GLY A 90 -13.74 23.65 -29.23
C GLY A 90 -13.10 22.27 -29.02
N GLY A 91 -13.30 21.73 -27.82
CA GLY A 91 -12.69 20.47 -27.38
C GLY A 91 -11.26 20.63 -26.88
N PHE A 92 -10.65 19.50 -26.52
CA PHE A 92 -9.36 19.44 -25.83
C PHE A 92 -8.46 18.39 -26.46
N GLU A 93 -7.16 18.68 -26.56
CA GLU A 93 -6.14 17.75 -27.03
C GLU A 93 -5.12 17.42 -25.95
N PRO A 94 -4.83 16.13 -25.70
CA PRO A 94 -3.73 15.74 -24.84
C PRO A 94 -2.40 16.30 -25.31
N VAL A 95 -1.63 16.86 -24.38
CA VAL A 95 -0.27 17.36 -24.63
C VAL A 95 0.69 16.86 -23.55
N ALA A 96 1.96 16.67 -23.91
CA ALA A 96 2.99 16.30 -22.92
C ALA A 96 3.20 17.41 -21.88
N GLU A 97 3.10 18.67 -22.33
CA GLU A 97 3.22 19.87 -21.50
C GLU A 97 2.26 20.94 -22.05
N LEU A 98 1.48 21.54 -21.15
CA LEU A 98 0.68 22.73 -21.44
C LEU A 98 1.41 23.93 -20.85
N THR A 99 1.83 24.87 -21.70
CA THR A 99 2.50 26.11 -21.26
C THR A 99 1.59 27.29 -21.56
N THR A 100 1.39 28.15 -20.57
CA THR A 100 0.62 29.40 -20.67
C THR A 100 1.39 30.55 -20.03
N ALA A 101 0.81 31.75 -20.06
CA ALA A 101 1.35 32.89 -19.33
C ALA A 101 1.39 32.66 -17.81
N SER A 102 0.50 31.82 -17.27
CA SER A 102 0.36 31.59 -15.82
C SER A 102 1.16 30.40 -15.29
N GLY A 103 1.73 29.56 -16.15
CA GLY A 103 2.54 28.42 -15.72
C GLY A 103 2.72 27.35 -16.79
N SER A 104 3.41 26.27 -16.40
CA SER A 104 3.59 25.08 -17.23
C SER A 104 3.16 23.83 -16.48
N TRP A 105 2.34 22.99 -17.12
CA TRP A 105 1.78 21.77 -16.53
C TRP A 105 2.11 20.55 -17.38
N LEU A 106 2.84 19.62 -16.78
CA LEU A 106 3.21 18.36 -17.41
C LEU A 106 2.12 17.30 -17.27
N SER A 107 1.93 16.50 -18.32
CA SER A 107 1.30 15.19 -18.22
C SER A 107 2.26 14.21 -17.55
N TRP A 108 1.85 13.62 -16.44
CA TRP A 108 2.67 12.73 -15.62
C TRP A 108 1.79 11.94 -14.65
N ASP A 109 2.38 10.94 -14.02
CA ASP A 109 1.70 10.13 -13.01
C ASP A 109 1.94 10.70 -11.61
N GLU A 110 0.84 10.93 -10.92
CA GLU A 110 0.72 11.31 -9.52
C GLU A 110 0.36 10.07 -8.68
N ALA A 111 0.34 10.24 -7.37
CA ALA A 111 -0.21 9.24 -6.46
C ALA A 111 -1.13 9.88 -5.44
N VAL A 112 -2.14 9.13 -5.04
CA VAL A 112 -3.02 9.46 -3.93
C VAL A 112 -2.85 8.43 -2.83
N GLU A 113 -2.59 8.91 -1.62
CA GLU A 113 -2.52 8.06 -0.45
C GLU A 113 -3.89 7.47 -0.10
N CYS A 114 -3.89 6.16 0.13
CA CYS A 114 -5.05 5.41 0.56
C CYS A 114 -4.77 4.77 1.91
N GLU A 115 -5.70 4.97 2.85
CA GLU A 115 -5.64 4.40 4.19
C GLU A 115 -6.95 3.67 4.52
N ARG A 116 -6.87 2.40 4.92
CA ARG A 116 -8.03 1.60 5.34
C ARG A 116 -7.81 1.03 6.72
N SER A 117 -8.69 1.43 7.64
CA SER A 117 -8.66 1.01 9.05
C SER A 117 -9.61 -0.16 9.31
N PHE A 118 -9.15 -1.11 10.11
CA PHE A 118 -9.88 -2.32 10.46
C PHE A 118 -9.76 -2.60 11.97
N GLY A 119 -10.85 -3.03 12.58
CA GLY A 119 -10.86 -3.50 13.96
C GLY A 119 -11.42 -2.53 15.01
N PRO A 120 -11.27 -2.86 16.30
CA PRO A 120 -10.53 -4.03 16.81
C PRO A 120 -11.12 -5.37 16.34
N LEU A 121 -10.28 -6.22 15.75
CA LEU A 121 -10.63 -7.57 15.31
C LEU A 121 -10.32 -8.54 16.46
N ALA A 122 -11.35 -9.14 17.04
CA ALA A 122 -11.17 -10.14 18.09
C ALA A 122 -10.44 -11.37 17.55
N PHE A 123 -9.56 -11.96 18.38
CA PHE A 123 -8.89 -13.20 18.05
C PHE A 123 -9.81 -14.39 18.30
N GLU A 124 -10.61 -14.68 17.28
CA GLU A 124 -11.55 -15.80 17.19
C GLU A 124 -10.95 -16.93 16.34
N ASP A 125 -11.58 -18.11 16.38
CA ASP A 125 -11.13 -19.28 15.61
C ASP A 125 -11.32 -19.10 14.09
N GLN A 126 -12.28 -18.27 13.69
CA GLN A 126 -12.57 -18.00 12.27
C GLN A 126 -11.73 -16.83 11.74
N PRO A 127 -11.07 -16.97 10.57
CA PRO A 127 -10.37 -15.87 9.94
C PRO A 127 -11.29 -14.74 9.49
N TRP A 128 -10.84 -13.51 9.65
CA TRP A 128 -11.44 -12.32 9.06
C TRP A 128 -11.00 -12.17 7.60
N ARG A 129 -11.94 -11.78 6.73
CA ARG A 129 -11.66 -11.34 5.35
C ARG A 129 -12.33 -10.00 5.12
N LEU A 130 -11.53 -8.98 4.83
CA LEU A 130 -11.96 -7.59 4.85
C LEU A 130 -11.55 -6.91 3.54
N PRO A 131 -12.45 -6.19 2.86
CA PRO A 131 -12.14 -5.55 1.59
C PRO A 131 -11.23 -4.31 1.79
N VAL A 132 -10.17 -4.22 0.99
CA VAL A 132 -9.28 -3.06 0.88
C VAL A 132 -9.53 -2.38 -0.46
N LEU A 133 -10.35 -1.33 -0.50
CA LEU A 133 -10.80 -0.71 -1.75
C LEU A 133 -10.30 0.71 -1.91
N ALA A 134 -9.71 1.05 -3.06
CA ALA A 134 -9.58 2.44 -3.51
C ALA A 134 -10.43 2.64 -4.77
N GLN A 135 -11.34 3.62 -4.72
CA GLN A 135 -12.33 3.81 -5.78
C GLN A 135 -11.70 4.41 -7.03
N GLU A 136 -12.29 4.11 -8.19
CA GLU A 136 -12.01 4.89 -9.39
C GLU A 136 -12.51 6.32 -9.23
N ALA A 137 -11.84 7.26 -9.88
CA ALA A 137 -12.23 8.66 -9.86
C ALA A 137 -11.62 9.42 -11.04
N SER A 138 -12.31 10.49 -11.44
CA SER A 138 -11.91 11.36 -12.52
C SER A 138 -12.18 12.81 -12.10
N ASP A 139 -11.14 13.62 -12.10
CA ASP A 139 -11.18 15.03 -11.68
C ASP A 139 -10.69 15.92 -12.84
N VAL A 140 -11.38 17.04 -13.07
CA VAL A 140 -11.02 17.99 -14.12
C VAL A 140 -10.80 19.37 -13.51
N GLU A 141 -9.63 19.94 -13.77
CA GLU A 141 -9.24 21.27 -13.32
C GLU A 141 -9.01 22.16 -14.55
N SER A 142 -9.77 23.23 -14.68
CA SER A 142 -9.54 24.22 -15.74
C SER A 142 -8.31 25.05 -15.45
N VAL A 143 -7.46 25.24 -16.46
CA VAL A 143 -6.31 26.14 -16.42
C VAL A 143 -6.35 27.06 -17.63
N ASP A 144 -5.52 28.10 -17.65
CA ASP A 144 -5.44 28.95 -18.83
C ASP A 144 -5.10 28.11 -20.09
N GLY A 145 -5.70 28.44 -21.23
CA GLY A 145 -5.50 27.72 -22.49
C GLY A 145 -5.84 26.22 -22.49
N GLY A 146 -6.46 25.64 -21.45
CA GLY A 146 -6.68 24.19 -21.38
C GLY A 146 -7.29 23.64 -20.09
N ARG A 147 -6.97 22.39 -19.75
CA ARG A 147 -7.39 21.72 -18.51
C ARG A 147 -6.43 20.60 -18.11
N LEU A 148 -6.45 20.23 -16.85
CA LEU A 148 -5.80 19.03 -16.31
C LEU A 148 -6.88 18.00 -16.01
N VAL A 149 -6.73 16.80 -16.56
CA VAL A 149 -7.61 15.65 -16.30
C VAL A 149 -6.82 14.65 -15.47
N ARG A 150 -7.30 14.34 -14.27
CA ARG A 150 -6.72 13.35 -13.37
C ARG A 150 -7.63 12.14 -13.32
N HIS A 151 -7.07 10.96 -13.56
CA HIS A 151 -7.84 9.72 -13.57
C HIS A 151 -7.16 8.64 -12.74
N ARG A 152 -7.94 7.97 -11.89
CA ARG A 152 -7.54 6.86 -11.02
C ARG A 152 -8.34 5.63 -11.38
N ARG A 153 -7.69 4.47 -11.53
CA ARG A 153 -8.37 3.18 -11.70
C ARG A 153 -8.70 2.60 -10.32
N GLN A 154 -9.79 1.84 -10.23
CA GLN A 154 -10.15 1.16 -9.00
C GLN A 154 -9.08 0.11 -8.64
N VAL A 155 -8.69 0.09 -7.37
CA VAL A 155 -7.81 -0.92 -6.79
C VAL A 155 -8.64 -1.77 -5.82
N ARG A 156 -8.56 -3.10 -5.97
CA ARG A 156 -9.28 -4.06 -5.15
C ARG A 156 -8.30 -4.97 -4.45
N GLY A 157 -8.22 -4.88 -3.14
CA GLY A 157 -7.49 -5.80 -2.29
C GLY A 157 -8.40 -6.48 -1.28
N GLU A 158 -7.87 -7.53 -0.66
CA GLU A 158 -8.46 -8.22 0.48
C GLU A 158 -7.40 -8.34 1.59
N LEU A 159 -7.78 -8.00 2.81
CA LEU A 159 -7.02 -8.27 4.02
C LEU A 159 -7.60 -9.52 4.68
N SER A 160 -6.77 -10.56 4.81
CA SER A 160 -7.07 -11.76 5.60
C SER A 160 -6.31 -11.72 6.93
N VAL A 161 -7.02 -11.98 8.02
CA VAL A 161 -6.45 -12.03 9.38
C VAL A 161 -6.89 -13.32 10.06
N SER A 162 -5.94 -14.11 10.54
CA SER A 162 -6.21 -15.29 11.37
C SER A 162 -5.33 -15.26 12.61
N CYS A 163 -5.79 -15.94 13.66
CA CYS A 163 -5.08 -16.04 14.91
C CYS A 163 -5.21 -17.47 15.45
N GLU A 164 -4.08 -18.10 15.77
CA GLU A 164 -4.06 -19.46 16.32
C GLU A 164 -3.20 -19.53 17.59
N PRO A 165 -3.54 -20.41 18.56
CA PRO A 165 -2.70 -20.64 19.73
C PRO A 165 -1.32 -21.18 19.35
N ASP A 166 -0.28 -20.73 20.04
CA ASP A 166 1.09 -21.22 19.94
C ASP A 166 1.73 -21.28 21.33
N GLY A 167 1.41 -22.35 22.08
CA GLY A 167 1.73 -22.44 23.50
C GLY A 167 0.98 -21.38 24.30
N GLU A 168 1.69 -20.62 25.12
CA GLU A 168 1.15 -19.48 25.88
C GLU A 168 0.97 -18.21 25.03
N LEU A 169 1.48 -18.22 23.80
CA LEU A 169 1.39 -17.11 22.86
C LEU A 169 0.27 -17.35 21.85
N ARG A 170 -0.05 -16.32 21.06
CA ARG A 170 -0.87 -16.46 19.87
C ARG A 170 -0.10 -16.02 18.64
N ARG A 171 -0.22 -16.80 17.56
CA ARG A 171 0.31 -16.46 16.25
C ARG A 171 -0.77 -15.80 15.42
N VAL A 172 -0.51 -14.57 15.02
CA VAL A 172 -1.37 -13.83 14.10
C VAL A 172 -0.76 -13.93 12.71
N SER A 173 -1.58 -14.31 11.73
CA SER A 173 -1.20 -14.29 10.31
C SER A 173 -2.00 -13.21 9.59
N LEU A 174 -1.30 -12.27 8.97
CA LEU A 174 -1.85 -11.24 8.11
C LEU A 174 -1.50 -11.53 6.65
N ARG A 175 -2.44 -11.32 5.75
CA ARG A 175 -2.22 -11.35 4.30
C ARG A 175 -2.98 -10.22 3.64
N VAL A 176 -2.32 -9.46 2.77
CA VAL A 176 -2.96 -8.52 1.86
C VAL A 176 -2.73 -9.03 0.45
N THR A 177 -3.82 -9.19 -0.30
CA THR A 177 -3.78 -9.68 -1.68
C THR A 177 -4.56 -8.72 -2.58
N ASN A 178 -4.01 -8.37 -3.73
CA ASN A 178 -4.75 -7.71 -4.80
C ASN A 178 -5.67 -8.74 -5.45
N VAL A 179 -6.99 -8.51 -5.37
CA VAL A 179 -8.04 -9.40 -5.88
C VAL A 179 -8.77 -8.78 -7.07
N GLY A 180 -8.15 -7.78 -7.70
CA GLY A 180 -8.67 -7.13 -8.89
C GLY A 180 -8.66 -8.05 -10.13
N PRO A 181 -9.26 -7.60 -11.24
CA PRO A 181 -9.11 -8.29 -12.52
C PRO A 181 -7.65 -8.26 -12.99
N SER A 182 -7.22 -9.32 -13.69
CA SER A 182 -5.90 -9.37 -14.33
C SER A 182 -5.65 -8.15 -15.22
N ALA A 183 -4.38 -7.77 -15.32
CA ALA A 183 -3.95 -6.65 -16.15
C ALA A 183 -3.88 -7.05 -17.63
N CYS A 184 -4.19 -6.13 -18.54
CA CYS A 184 -3.98 -6.33 -19.97
C CYS A 184 -2.55 -5.98 -20.43
N ASP A 185 -1.89 -5.05 -19.73
CA ASP A 185 -0.52 -4.62 -19.99
C ASP A 185 0.16 -4.05 -18.73
N LYS A 186 1.40 -3.57 -18.86
CA LYS A 186 2.19 -3.02 -17.74
C LYS A 186 1.61 -1.74 -17.14
N ASN A 187 1.09 -0.84 -17.97
CA ASN A 187 0.52 0.43 -17.50
C ASN A 187 -0.79 0.16 -16.75
N ASP A 188 -1.56 -0.77 -17.27
CA ASP A 188 -2.81 -1.23 -16.70
C ASP A 188 -2.59 -1.99 -15.37
N ALA A 189 -1.51 -2.77 -15.28
CA ALA A 189 -1.08 -3.43 -14.05
C ALA A 189 -0.79 -2.42 -12.94
N ILE A 190 0.14 -1.49 -13.16
CA ILE A 190 0.54 -0.51 -12.14
C ILE A 190 -0.62 0.42 -11.76
N ALA A 191 -1.52 0.76 -12.68
CA ALA A 191 -2.69 1.58 -12.39
C ALA A 191 -3.69 0.90 -11.44
N ARG A 192 -3.68 -0.44 -11.36
CA ARG A 192 -4.53 -1.24 -10.47
C ARG A 192 -3.78 -1.90 -9.30
N SER A 193 -2.52 -1.57 -9.10
CA SER A 193 -1.72 -2.08 -7.99
C SER A 193 -1.99 -1.33 -6.69
N LEU A 194 -1.82 -2.01 -5.56
CA LEU A 194 -1.56 -1.33 -4.28
C LEU A 194 -0.07 -1.00 -4.26
N ILE A 195 0.30 0.28 -4.38
CA ILE A 195 1.71 0.70 -4.51
C ILE A 195 2.29 1.04 -3.13
N GLY A 196 3.45 0.49 -2.78
CA GLY A 196 4.08 0.80 -1.48
C GLY A 196 3.24 0.37 -0.28
N THR A 197 2.57 -0.78 -0.39
CA THR A 197 1.68 -1.33 0.62
C THR A 197 2.43 -1.64 1.90
N HIS A 198 1.90 -1.15 3.02
CA HIS A 198 2.39 -1.45 4.36
C HIS A 198 1.23 -1.48 5.36
N ILE A 199 1.45 -2.12 6.50
CA ILE A 199 0.41 -2.38 7.49
C ILE A 199 0.87 -1.82 8.84
N LEU A 200 0.09 -0.93 9.43
CA LEU A 200 0.21 -0.58 10.84
C LEU A 200 -0.64 -1.53 11.66
N ALA A 201 -0.11 -2.01 12.78
CA ALA A 201 -0.82 -2.92 13.66
C ALA A 201 -0.69 -2.49 15.12
N GLU A 202 -1.79 -2.52 15.87
CA GLU A 202 -1.84 -2.28 17.31
C GLU A 202 -2.65 -3.38 18.00
N VAL A 203 -2.13 -3.95 19.08
CA VAL A 203 -2.81 -5.00 19.84
C VAL A 203 -3.57 -4.43 21.04
N VAL A 204 -4.70 -5.06 21.37
CA VAL A 204 -5.53 -4.69 22.51
C VAL A 204 -5.29 -5.65 23.67
N GLY A 205 -4.90 -5.12 24.83
CA GLY A 205 -4.79 -5.87 26.08
C GLY A 205 -3.53 -6.73 26.23
N GLY A 206 -2.55 -6.58 25.33
CA GLY A 206 -1.31 -7.35 25.36
C GLY A 206 -0.20 -6.66 24.58
N GLN A 207 0.77 -7.44 24.13
CA GLN A 207 1.96 -6.94 23.46
C GLN A 207 2.42 -7.85 22.31
N PHE A 208 3.06 -7.28 21.31
CA PHE A 208 3.83 -8.02 20.32
C PHE A 208 5.08 -8.62 20.97
N VAL A 209 5.51 -9.78 20.46
CA VAL A 209 6.78 -10.41 20.80
C VAL A 209 7.82 -10.07 19.74
N SER A 210 9.06 -9.78 20.17
CA SER A 210 10.18 -9.48 19.28
C SER A 210 10.47 -10.67 18.36
N LEU A 211 10.53 -10.44 17.05
CA LEU A 211 11.06 -11.44 16.11
C LEU A 211 12.58 -11.43 16.04
N LEU A 212 13.23 -10.29 16.34
CA LEU A 212 14.67 -10.12 16.27
C LEU A 212 15.37 -10.55 17.57
N GLU A 213 14.77 -10.19 18.70
CA GLU A 213 15.33 -10.44 20.03
C GLU A 213 14.27 -11.12 20.93
N PRO A 214 13.83 -12.34 20.60
CA PRO A 214 12.84 -13.04 21.40
C PRO A 214 13.40 -13.43 22.77
N ALA A 215 12.52 -13.44 23.78
CA ALA A 215 12.83 -14.12 25.04
C ALA A 215 13.04 -15.63 24.78
N PRO A 216 13.88 -16.33 25.56
CA PRO A 216 14.18 -17.75 25.30
C PRO A 216 12.96 -18.66 25.19
N ALA A 217 11.91 -18.39 25.96
CA ALA A 217 10.64 -19.14 25.92
C ALA A 217 9.87 -18.96 24.61
N ALA A 218 10.07 -17.85 23.89
CA ALA A 218 9.38 -17.53 22.63
C ALA A 218 10.20 -17.91 21.38
N SER A 219 11.50 -18.22 21.51
CA SER A 219 12.40 -18.46 20.37
C SER A 219 11.90 -19.55 19.43
N GLY A 220 11.35 -20.64 19.96
CA GLY A 220 10.81 -21.73 19.14
C GLY A 220 9.57 -21.32 18.34
N SER A 221 8.69 -20.51 18.93
CA SER A 221 7.50 -19.98 18.24
C SER A 221 7.90 -18.94 17.19
N VAL A 222 8.87 -18.07 17.50
CA VAL A 222 9.39 -17.06 16.55
C VAL A 222 10.05 -17.72 15.35
N SER A 223 10.82 -18.80 15.55
CA SER A 223 11.50 -19.47 14.43
C SER A 223 10.55 -20.13 13.43
N ARG A 224 9.27 -20.30 13.79
CA ARG A 224 8.21 -20.80 12.90
C ARG A 224 7.44 -19.67 12.21
N CYS A 225 7.65 -18.41 12.57
CA CYS A 225 7.03 -17.27 11.87
C CYS A 225 7.59 -17.15 10.46
N THR A 226 6.67 -17.02 9.50
CA THR A 226 7.00 -16.82 8.10
C THR A 226 6.66 -15.40 7.67
N GLN A 227 7.49 -14.85 6.80
CA GLN A 227 7.30 -13.54 6.19
C GLN A 227 7.37 -13.70 4.67
N HIS A 228 6.49 -13.00 3.96
CA HIS A 228 6.47 -12.95 2.50
C HIS A 228 6.26 -11.51 2.06
N ARG A 229 7.34 -10.86 1.59
CA ARG A 229 7.33 -9.46 1.13
C ARG A 229 6.78 -8.45 2.17
N CYS A 230 6.78 -8.81 3.45
CA CYS A 230 6.21 -8.03 4.55
C CYS A 230 6.92 -8.42 5.85
N PHE A 231 7.70 -7.53 6.43
CA PHE A 231 8.50 -7.79 7.62
C PHE A 231 8.09 -6.84 8.75
N PRO A 232 7.71 -7.37 9.93
CA PRO A 232 7.42 -6.53 11.09
C PRO A 232 8.67 -5.78 11.53
N CYS A 233 8.61 -4.45 11.50
CA CYS A 233 9.61 -3.58 12.06
C CYS A 233 9.04 -2.83 13.27
N TRP A 234 9.86 -2.76 14.31
CA TRP A 234 9.41 -2.28 15.61
C TRP A 234 9.91 -0.86 15.85
N PRO A 235 9.02 0.14 16.00
CA PRO A 235 9.42 1.50 16.37
C PRO A 235 9.81 1.67 17.86
N GLY A 236 10.13 0.58 18.56
CA GLY A 236 10.59 0.61 19.97
C GLY A 236 9.49 0.59 21.04
N HIS A 237 8.23 0.24 20.72
CA HIS A 237 7.17 0.06 21.71
C HIS A 237 6.30 -1.18 21.43
N ARG A 238 6.06 -2.01 22.45
CA ARG A 238 5.52 -3.36 22.23
C ARG A 238 4.04 -3.47 21.87
N ALA A 239 3.28 -2.39 21.94
CA ALA A 239 1.86 -2.38 21.59
C ALA A 239 1.58 -2.07 20.10
N ALA A 240 2.53 -1.52 19.34
CA ALA A 240 2.35 -1.13 17.93
C ALA A 240 3.56 -1.50 17.06
N THR A 241 3.32 -1.92 15.82
CA THR A 241 4.34 -2.25 14.83
C THR A 241 3.91 -1.79 13.43
N THR A 242 4.87 -1.65 12.52
CA THR A 242 4.59 -1.50 11.09
C THR A 242 5.18 -2.70 10.36
N CYS A 243 4.49 -3.19 9.35
CA CYS A 243 4.96 -4.28 8.51
C CYS A 243 5.11 -3.75 7.09
N CYS A 244 6.35 -3.77 6.59
CA CYS A 244 6.75 -3.19 5.30
C CYS A 244 7.35 -4.26 4.38
#